data_AF-A0A2R5HEW3-F1
#
_entry.id   AF-A0A2R5HEW3-F1
#
_cell.length_a   1.000
_cell.length_b   1.000
_cell.length_c   1.000
_cell.angle_alpha   90.00
_cell.angle_beta   90.00
_cell.angle_gamma   90.00
#
_symmetry.space_group_name_H-M   'P 1'
#
loop_
_entity.id
_entity.type
_entity.pdbx_description
1 polymer ?
#
loop_
_entity_poly.entity_id
_entity_poly.type
_entity_poly.pdbx_seq_one_letter_code
_entity_poly.pdbx_strand_id
1 'polypeptide(L)' 'MGNWYVVDNFGNVIAGPFMDKQSAEMMANNPNWTVVYKD' A
#
# COMPACT_ATOMS: atom_id res chain seq x y z
N MET A 1 8.65 12.72 -4.68
CA MET A 1 7.53 12.58 -3.74
C MET A 1 7.15 11.13 -3.81
N GLY A 2 7.63 10.31 -2.88
CA GLY A 2 7.30 8.89 -2.91
C GLY A 2 5.84 8.66 -2.56
N ASN A 3 5.32 7.56 -3.08
CA ASN A 3 3.93 7.17 -2.94
C ASN A 3 3.82 5.93 -2.07
N TRP A 4 2.68 5.80 -1.42
CA TRP A 4 2.32 4.60 -0.66
C TRP A 4 1.55 3.63 -1.56
N TYR A 5 1.83 2.35 -1.38
CA TYR A 5 1.20 1.25 -2.11
C TYR A 5 0.77 0.17 -1.14
N VAL A 6 -0.32 -0.50 -1.46
CA VAL A 6 -0.74 -1.73 -0.80
C VAL A 6 -0.20 -2.90 -1.61
N VAL A 7 0.53 -3.81 -0.98
CA VAL A 7 1.09 -5.02 -1.58
C VAL A 7 0.51 -6.27 -0.92
N ASP A 8 0.44 -7.38 -1.66
CA ASP A 8 0.13 -8.70 -1.08
C ASP A 8 1.36 -9.31 -0.38
N ASN A 9 1.17 -10.48 0.25
CA ASN A 9 2.25 -11.27 0.88
C ASN A 9 3.35 -11.73 -0.11
N PHE A 10 3.14 -11.60 -1.42
CA PHE A 10 4.12 -11.93 -2.46
C PHE A 10 4.85 -10.68 -2.98
N GLY A 11 4.49 -9.49 -2.50
CA GLY A 11 5.06 -8.20 -2.91
C GLY A 11 4.42 -7.58 -4.15
N ASN A 12 3.33 -8.15 -4.67
CA ASN A 12 2.60 -7.58 -5.81
C ASN A 12 1.79 -6.37 -5.36
N VAL A 13 1.82 -5.29 -6.15
CA VAL A 13 1.02 -4.10 -5.88
C VAL A 13 -0.45 -4.37 -6.19
N ILE A 14 -1.31 -4.17 -5.19
CA ILE A 14 -2.76 -4.35 -5.30
C ILE A 14 -3.48 -3.01 -5.41
N ALA A 15 -2.95 -1.97 -4.76
CA ALA A 15 -3.52 -0.62 -4.81
C ALA A 15 -2.45 0.46 -4.65
N GLY A 16 -2.72 1.64 -5.21
CA GLY A 16 -1.86 2.82 -5.22
C GLY A 16 -1.81 3.46 -6.61
N PRO A 17 -1.08 4.57 -6.79
CA PRO A 17 -0.32 5.30 -5.76
C PRO A 17 -1.22 6.10 -4.80
N PHE A 18 -0.89 6.09 -3.51
CA PHE A 18 -1.49 6.96 -2.49
C PHE A 18 -0.50 8.04 -2.06
N MET A 19 -0.98 9.27 -1.88
CA MET A 19 -0.15 10.41 -1.47
C MET A 19 0.26 10.36 0.01
N ASP A 20 -0.51 9.63 0.82
CA ASP A 20 -0.32 9.52 2.27
C ASP A 20 -0.50 8.07 2.72
N LYS A 21 0.11 7.73 3.86
CA LYS A 21 0.09 6.37 4.41
C LYS A 21 -1.31 5.95 4.87
N GLN A 22 -2.07 6.89 5.41
CA GLN A 22 -3.37 6.62 6.02
C GLN A 22 -4.37 6.12 4.98
N SER A 23 -4.40 6.75 3.81
CA SER A 23 -5.21 6.31 2.66
C SER A 23 -4.87 4.88 2.22
N ALA A 24 -3.58 4.52 2.21
CA ALA A 24 -3.15 3.16 1.90
C ALA A 24 -3.53 2.16 3.00
N GLU A 25 -3.41 2.53 4.28
CA GLU A 25 -3.82 1.69 5.43
C GLU A 25 -5.34 1.47 5.47
N MET A 26 -6.14 2.47 5.09
CA MET A 26 -7.58 2.32 4.95
C MET A 26 -7.97 1.32 3.84
N MET A 27 -7.16 1.24 2.78
CA MET A 27 -7.36 0.26 1.70
C MET A 27 -6.84 -1.13 2.08
N ALA A 28 -5.84 -1.22 2.96
CA ALA A 28 -5.26 -2.47 3.47
C ALA A 28 -6.19 -3.22 4.45
N ASN A 29 -7.43 -3.49 4.02
CA ASN A 29 -8.47 -4.17 4.81
C ASN A 29 -8.40 -5.71 4.72
N ASN A 30 -7.21 -6.26 4.46
CA ASN A 30 -6.96 -7.69 4.40
C ASN A 30 -5.68 -8.00 5.19
N PRO A 31 -5.69 -9.00 6.09
CA PRO A 31 -4.52 -9.36 6.89
C PRO A 31 -3.30 -9.82 6.07
N ASN A 32 -3.49 -10.16 4.80
CA ASN A 32 -2.41 -10.55 3.88
C ASN A 32 -1.88 -9.38 3.04
N TRP A 33 -2.31 -8.16 3.32
CA TRP A 33 -1.88 -6.96 2.62
C TRP A 33 -1.03 -6.10 3.54
N THR A 34 0.00 -5.47 2.98
CA THR A 34 0.93 -4.58 3.69
C THR A 34 1.09 -3.28 2.93
N VAL A 35 1.35 -2.19 3.65
CA VAL A 35 1.60 -0.88 3.06
C VAL A 35 3.10 -0.64 2.92
N VAL A 36 3.56 -0.27 1.72
CA VAL A 36 4.97 0.02 1.42
C VAL A 36 5.12 1.41 0.81
N TYR A 37 6.22 2.09 1.14
CA TYR A 37 6.62 3.36 0.53
C TYR A 37 7.55 3.10 -0.65
N LYS A 38 7.33 3.76 -1.78
CA LYS A 38 8.22 3.73 -2.95
C LYS A 38 8.47 5.15 -3.45
N ASP A 39 9.74 5.53 -3.57
CA ASP A 39 10.20 6.82 -4.13
C ASP A 39 10.18 6.85 -5.66
#